data_AF-A0A4R2BGG0-F1
#
_entry.id   AF-A0A4R2BGG0-F1
#
_cell.length_a   1.000
_cell.length_b   1.000
_cell.length_c   1.000
_cell.angle_alpha   90.00
_cell.angle_beta   90.00
_cell.angle_gamma   90.00
#
_symmetry.space_group_name_H-M   'P 1'
#
loop_
_entity.id
_entity.type
_entity.pdbx_description
1 polymer ?
#
loop_
_entity_poly.entity_id
_entity_poly.type
_entity_poly.pdbx_seq_one_letter_code
_entity_poly.pdbx_strand_id
1 'polypeptide(L)' 'MTFEEYDYITGEYYFKIDSTHSIIYVYKNNKEFGSIPNNYNREINKSEFTQLIHHYSEKYL' A
#
# COMPACT_ATOMS: atom_id res chain seq x y z
N MET A 1 4.66 6.20 -19.81
CA MET A 1 4.53 5.27 -18.67
C MET A 1 5.27 5.92 -17.53
N THR A 2 4.56 6.65 -16.68
CA THR A 2 5.19 7.60 -15.76
C THR A 2 4.78 7.29 -14.33
N PHE A 3 5.84 7.01 -13.55
CA PHE A 3 6.01 7.07 -12.10
C PHE A 3 5.32 6.01 -11.22
N GLU A 4 6.17 5.12 -10.69
CA GLU A 4 5.95 4.30 -9.50
C GLU A 4 5.72 5.22 -8.31
N GLU A 5 4.47 5.60 -8.02
CA GLU A 5 4.29 6.71 -7.09
C GLU A 5 4.57 6.33 -5.63
N TYR A 6 4.17 5.14 -5.13
CA TYR A 6 4.67 4.62 -3.86
C TYR A 6 4.64 3.08 -3.81
N ASP A 7 5.83 2.47 -3.79
CA ASP A 7 6.01 1.05 -3.47
C ASP A 7 6.76 0.86 -2.14
N TYR A 8 6.45 -0.24 -1.44
CA TYR A 8 7.10 -0.59 -0.18
C TYR A 8 7.19 -2.12 -0.03
N ILE A 9 8.37 -2.61 0.31
CA ILE A 9 8.63 -4.04 0.54
C ILE A 9 8.93 -4.24 2.01
N THR A 10 8.25 -5.19 2.64
CA THR A 10 8.58 -5.67 3.99
C THR A 10 8.47 -7.18 4.07
N GLY A 11 9.62 -7.85 4.25
CA GLY A 11 9.71 -9.31 4.25
C GLY A 11 9.19 -9.93 2.95
N GLU A 12 8.16 -10.78 3.06
CA GLU A 12 7.49 -11.45 1.92
C GLU A 12 6.42 -10.59 1.24
N TYR A 13 6.12 -9.40 1.77
CA TYR A 13 5.03 -8.55 1.32
C TYR A 13 5.52 -7.36 0.51
N TYR A 14 4.82 -7.09 -0.59
CA TYR A 14 5.01 -5.94 -1.46
C TYR A 14 3.72 -5.12 -1.50
N PHE A 15 3.84 -3.82 -1.25
CA PHE A 15 2.73 -2.88 -1.19
C PHE A 15 2.88 -1.87 -2.31
N LYS A 16 1.79 -1.63 -3.05
CA LYS A 16 1.78 -0.66 -4.14
C LYS A 16 0.50 0.14 -4.12
N ILE A 17 0.61 1.46 -4.13
CA ILE A 17 -0.58 2.32 -4.24
C ILE A 17 -1.04 2.49 -5.69
N ASP A 18 -2.34 2.59 -5.89
CA ASP A 18 -2.94 3.06 -7.14
C ASP A 18 -2.59 4.54 -7.41
N SER A 19 -2.60 4.93 -8.69
CA SER A 19 -2.41 6.30 -9.17
C SER A 19 -3.34 7.35 -8.56
N THR A 20 -4.56 7.00 -8.15
CA THR A 20 -5.48 7.94 -7.48
C THR A 20 -5.30 7.98 -5.97
N HIS A 21 -4.33 7.22 -5.46
CA HIS A 21 -4.08 7.00 -4.04
C HIS A 21 -5.29 6.42 -3.30
N SER A 22 -6.28 5.85 -3.99
CA SER A 22 -7.51 5.35 -3.35
C SER A 22 -7.32 4.00 -2.66
N ILE A 23 -6.41 3.16 -3.17
CA ILE A 23 -6.23 1.79 -2.72
C ILE A 23 -4.74 1.44 -2.74
N ILE A 24 -4.27 0.77 -1.69
CA ILE A 24 -2.96 0.14 -1.61
C ILE A 24 -3.13 -1.36 -1.83
N TYR A 25 -2.57 -1.89 -2.90
CA TYR A 25 -2.53 -3.32 -3.20
C TYR A 25 -1.44 -3.99 -2.38
N VAL A 26 -1.76 -5.14 -1.79
CA VAL A 26 -0.85 -5.98 -1.02
C VAL A 26 -0.59 -7.25 -1.80
N TYR A 27 0.67 -7.52 -2.07
CA TYR A 27 1.13 -8.74 -2.75
C TYR A 27 1.98 -9.56 -1.79
N LYS A 28 1.78 -10.88 -1.79
CA LYS A 28 2.65 -11.85 -1.11
C LYS A 28 3.15 -12.85 -2.13
N ASN A 29 4.47 -13.05 -2.25
CA ASN A 29 5.05 -13.98 -3.22
C ASN A 29 4.53 -13.76 -4.66
N ASN A 30 4.46 -12.49 -5.09
CA ASN A 30 3.94 -12.05 -6.40
C ASN A 30 2.47 -12.40 -6.69
N LYS A 31 1.68 -12.75 -5.66
CA LYS A 31 0.22 -12.91 -5.76
C LYS A 31 -0.46 -11.82 -4.96
N GLU A 32 -1.54 -11.26 -5.50
CA GLU A 32 -2.39 -10.33 -4.76
C GLU A 32 -2.94 -11.06 -3.52
N PHE A 33 -2.60 -10.54 -2.35
CA PHE A 33 -3.01 -11.03 -1.04
C PHE A 33 -4.25 -10.26 -0.55
N GLY A 34 -4.30 -8.96 -0.82
CA GLY A 34 -5.40 -8.11 -0.41
C GLY A 34 -5.21 -6.65 -0.83
N SER A 35 -6.08 -5.79 -0.29
CA SER A 35 -6.03 -4.35 -0.53
C SER A 35 -6.37 -3.55 0.72
N ILE A 36 -5.75 -2.38 0.86
CA ILE A 36 -5.95 -1.43 1.95
C ILE A 36 -6.62 -0.19 1.34
N PRO A 37 -7.88 0.11 1.68
CA PRO A 37 -8.50 1.35 1.23
C PRO A 37 -7.82 2.54 1.91
N ASN A 38 -7.58 3.60 1.13
CA ASN A 38 -7.11 4.87 1.67
C ASN A 38 -8.28 5.62 2.35
N ASN A 39 -8.31 5.56 3.68
CA ASN A 39 -9.35 6.21 4.47
C ASN A 39 -9.23 7.75 4.54
N TYR A 40 -8.15 8.34 4.01
CA TYR A 40 -7.98 9.79 4.00
C TYR A 40 -8.83 10.49 2.93
N ASN A 41 -9.41 9.75 1.97
CA ASN A 41 -10.20 10.27 0.85
C ASN A 41 -9.51 11.42 0.07
N ARG A 42 -8.17 11.39 0.02
CA ARG A 42 -7.31 12.33 -0.71
C ARG A 42 -6.00 11.67 -1.06
N GLU A 43 -5.23 12.29 -1.94
CA GLU A 43 -3.85 11.90 -2.18
C GLU A 43 -3.05 11.95 -0.87
N ILE A 44 -2.44 10.81 -0.54
CA ILE A 44 -1.56 10.65 0.63
C ILE A 44 -0.11 10.76 0.22
N ASN A 45 0.73 11.25 1.14
CA ASN A 45 2.17 11.24 0.95
C ASN A 45 2.81 9.91 1.39
N LYS A 46 4.11 9.74 1.14
CA LYS A 46 4.86 8.52 1.51
C LYS A 46 4.76 8.13 2.99
N SER A 47 4.71 9.12 3.88
CA SER A 47 4.63 8.89 5.33
C SER A 47 3.27 8.32 5.70
N GLU A 48 2.19 8.94 5.21
CA GLU A 48 0.81 8.48 5.38
C GLU A 48 0.60 7.08 4.76
N PHE A 49 1.17 6.83 3.59
CA PHE A 49 1.21 5.50 2.96
C PHE A 49 1.86 4.45 3.86
N THR A 50 3.04 4.75 4.41
CA THR A 50 3.76 3.83 5.30
C THR A 50 2.99 3.59 6.59
N GLN A 51 2.31 4.61 7.13
CA GLN A 51 1.44 4.46 8.30
C GLN A 51 0.25 3.54 8.04
N LEU A 52 -0.40 3.65 6.88
CA LEU A 52 -1.49 2.74 6.49
C LEU A 52 -1.00 1.30 6.37
N ILE A 53 0.18 1.09 5.78
CA ILE A 53 0.80 -0.22 5.69
C ILE A 53 1.13 -0.78 7.07
N HIS A 54 1.73 0.03 7.96
CA HIS A 54 2.06 -0.39 9.31
C HIS A 54 0.80 -0.81 10.08
N HIS A 55 -0.24 0.02 10.05
CA HIS A 55 -1.51 -0.27 10.71
C HIS A 55 -2.18 -1.53 10.16
N TYR A 56 -2.14 -1.74 8.83
CA TYR A 56 -2.65 -2.97 8.23
C TYR A 56 -1.82 -4.19 8.63
N SER A 57 -0.50 -4.06 8.65
CA SER A 57 0.41 -5.14 9.04
C SER A 57 0.16 -5.55 10.49
N GLU A 58 0.03 -4.62 11.42
CA GLU A 58 -0.29 -4.92 12.83
C GLU A 58 -1.65 -5.60 13.02
N LYS A 59 -2.61 -5.33 12.14
CA LYS A 59 -3.98 -5.85 12.24
C LYS A 59 -4.17 -7.21 11.58
N TYR A 60 -3.42 -7.50 10.52
CA TYR A 60 -3.70 -8.63 9.63
C TYR A 60 -2.51 -9.58 9.37
N LEU A 61 -1.27 -9.18 9.72
CA LEU A 61 -0.05 -9.98 9.53
C LEU A 61 0.52 -10.45 10.86
#